data_AF-A0A847V4F1-F1
#
_entry.id   AF-A0A847V4F1-F1
#
_cell.length_a   1.000
_cell.length_b   1.000
_cell.length_c   1.000
_cell.angle_alpha   90.00
_cell.angle_beta   90.00
_cell.angle_gamma   90.00
#
_symmetry.space_group_name_H-M   'P 1'
#
loop_
_entity.id
_entity.type
_entity.pdbx_description
1 polymer ?
#
loop_
_entity_poly.entity_id
_entity_poly.type
_entity_poly.pdbx_seq_one_letter_code
_entity_poly.pdbx_strand_id
1 'polypeptide(L)'
;MEGGPADNAYGVVLRQQSSGREFYRFKISSDGYYGFDLRKSAEWEDIVPWTKSDVINTGKASNQIRVVCQGSTFSYEVNGVKLGECTDNTLASGMVGFIVEALSQGGVEVAFGNFTIRELPGK
;
A
#
# COMPACT_ATOMS: atom_id res chain seq x y z
N MET A 1 -17.03 5.10 14.62
CA MET A 1 -16.63 4.88 13.22
C MET A 1 -17.49 3.73 12.73
N GLU A 2 -18.48 4.01 11.88
CA GLU A 2 -19.27 2.95 11.26
C GLU A 2 -18.47 2.41 10.07
N GLY A 3 -17.86 1.24 10.27
CA GLY A 3 -17.25 0.47 9.19
C GLY A 3 -18.35 0.04 8.22
N GLY A 4 -18.35 0.64 7.03
CA GLY A 4 -19.17 0.14 5.95
C GLY A 4 -18.69 -1.25 5.52
N PRO A 5 -19.49 -2.01 4.76
CA PRO A 5 -19.14 -3.36 4.25
C PRO A 5 -17.93 -3.40 3.29
N ALA A 6 -17.19 -2.30 3.16
CA ALA A 6 -16.02 -2.10 2.32
C ALA A 6 -14.73 -1.83 3.12
N ASP A 7 -14.76 -2.02 4.44
CA ASP A 7 -13.62 -1.88 5.34
C ASP A 7 -12.64 -3.07 5.15
N ASN A 8 -11.80 -2.91 4.14
CA ASN A 8 -10.75 -3.84 3.73
C ASN A 8 -9.49 -3.06 3.39
N ALA A 9 -8.37 -3.75 3.20
CA ALA A 9 -7.21 -3.12 2.61
C ALA A 9 -6.57 -4.02 1.57
N TYR A 10 -6.04 -3.42 0.51
CA TYR A 10 -5.27 -4.12 -0.49
C TYR A 10 -4.24 -3.19 -1.12
N GLY A 11 -3.15 -3.79 -1.60
CA GLY A 11 -2.08 -3.01 -2.21
C GLY A 11 -0.79 -3.78 -2.32
N VAL A 12 0.32 -3.08 -2.12
CA VAL A 12 1.67 -3.58 -2.38
C VAL A 12 2.51 -3.61 -1.11
N VAL A 13 3.29 -4.68 -0.97
CA VAL A 13 4.36 -4.83 0.01
C VAL A 13 5.67 -4.40 -0.64
N LEU A 14 6.47 -3.61 0.06
CA LEU A 14 7.75 -3.09 -0.42
C LEU A 14 8.86 -3.45 0.56
N ARG A 15 10.03 -3.80 0.02
CA ARG A 15 11.26 -4.04 0.78
C ARG A 15 11.10 -5.08 1.89
N GLN A 16 10.34 -6.14 1.62
CA GLN A 16 10.18 -7.23 2.58
C GLN A 16 11.51 -7.92 2.83
N GLN A 17 11.90 -7.97 4.11
CA GLN A 17 13.09 -8.66 4.56
C GLN A 17 12.88 -10.18 4.56
N SER A 18 13.98 -10.94 4.54
CA SER A 18 13.96 -12.40 4.56
C SER A 18 13.25 -12.99 5.77
N SER A 19 13.19 -12.26 6.90
CA SER A 19 12.44 -12.64 8.09
C SER A 19 10.92 -12.73 7.86
N GLY A 20 10.41 -12.02 6.84
CA GLY A 20 8.99 -11.84 6.57
C GLY A 20 8.24 -11.01 7.62
N ARG A 21 8.97 -10.41 8.57
CA ARG A 21 8.37 -9.63 9.68
C ARG A 21 8.64 -8.14 9.58
N GLU A 22 9.42 -7.73 8.58
CA GLU A 22 9.79 -6.33 8.36
C GLU A 22 9.58 -5.99 6.89
N PHE A 23 8.69 -5.02 6.64
CA PHE A 23 8.32 -4.57 5.30
C PHE A 23 7.48 -3.29 5.39
N TYR A 24 7.46 -2.50 4.32
CA TYR A 24 6.48 -1.44 4.15
C TYR A 24 5.24 -1.94 3.42
N ARG A 25 4.12 -1.26 3.62
CA ARG A 25 2.93 -1.42 2.79
C ARG A 25 2.40 -0.07 2.35
N PHE A 26 2.07 0.03 1.07
CA PHE A 26 1.10 1.02 0.60
C PHE A 26 -0.19 0.29 0.27
N LYS A 27 -1.29 0.77 0.84
CA LYS A 27 -2.59 0.12 0.75
C LYS A 27 -3.71 1.13 0.54
N ILE A 28 -4.72 0.69 -0.18
CA ILE A 28 -6.00 1.39 -0.33
C ILE A 28 -7.13 0.53 0.21
N SER A 29 -8.23 1.17 0.57
CA SER A 29 -9.46 0.55 1.02
C SER A 29 -10.57 0.81 0.00
N SER A 30 -11.52 -0.12 -0.07
CA SER A 30 -12.67 -0.04 -0.98
C SER A 30 -13.66 1.08 -0.60
N ASP A 31 -13.47 1.74 0.54
CA ASP A 31 -14.24 2.92 0.98
C ASP A 31 -13.55 4.27 0.68
N GLY A 32 -12.42 4.25 -0.05
CA GLY A 32 -11.78 5.47 -0.56
C GLY A 32 -10.66 6.02 0.33
N TYR A 33 -10.09 5.19 1.18
CA TYR A 33 -8.96 5.56 2.04
C TYR A 33 -7.65 4.93 1.54
N TYR A 34 -6.52 5.56 1.84
CA TYR A 34 -5.19 4.98 1.65
C TYR A 34 -4.34 5.16 2.91
N GLY A 35 -3.30 4.35 3.03
CA GLY A 35 -2.32 4.44 4.10
C GLY A 35 -0.96 3.90 3.67
N PHE A 36 0.07 4.31 4.42
CA PHE A 36 1.42 3.79 4.28
C PHE A 36 1.96 3.45 5.66
N ASP A 37 2.29 2.18 5.88
CA ASP A 37 2.80 1.70 7.17
C ASP A 37 4.07 0.88 7.02
N LEU A 38 4.79 0.78 8.13
CA LEU A 38 5.97 -0.07 8.28
C LEU A 38 5.65 -1.12 9.35
N ARG A 39 5.89 -2.39 9.02
CA ARG A 39 5.99 -3.45 10.02
C ARG A 39 7.43 -3.53 10.54
N LYS A 40 7.61 -3.45 11.85
CA LYS A 40 8.87 -3.74 12.54
C LYS A 40 8.65 -4.93 13.48
N SER A 41 8.93 -6.13 13.01
CA SER A 41 8.69 -7.37 13.76
C SER A 41 7.20 -7.58 14.09
N ALA A 42 6.79 -7.25 15.31
CA ALA A 42 5.40 -7.36 15.79
C ALA A 42 4.68 -6.00 15.86
N GLU A 43 5.39 -4.90 15.63
CA GLU A 43 4.85 -3.56 15.75
C GLU A 43 4.53 -2.98 14.37
N TRP A 44 3.49 -2.15 14.34
CA TRP A 44 3.08 -1.36 13.19
C TRP A 44 3.32 0.11 13.48
N GLU A 45 3.91 0.79 12.51
CA GLU A 45 4.09 2.24 12.52
C GLU A 45 3.40 2.84 11.30
N ASP A 46 2.39 3.67 11.54
CA ASP A 46 1.72 4.44 10.50
C ASP A 46 2.61 5.63 10.11
N ILE A 47 3.26 5.54 8.95
CA ILE A 47 4.03 6.65 8.36
C ILE A 47 3.06 7.67 7.74
N VAL A 48 2.00 7.14 7.10
CA VAL A 48 0.86 7.92 6.63
C VAL A 48 -0.40 7.27 7.19
N PRO A 49 -1.11 7.93 8.12
CA PRO A 49 -2.36 7.39 8.66
C PRO A 49 -3.42 7.30 7.57
N TRP A 50 -4.47 6.52 7.83
CA TRP A 50 -5.60 6.38 6.92
C TRP A 50 -6.17 7.75 6.50
N THR A 51 -5.98 8.07 5.22
CA THR A 51 -6.33 9.37 4.64
C THR A 51 -7.33 9.15 3.50
N LYS A 52 -8.40 9.94 3.49
CA LYS A 52 -9.45 9.86 2.46
C LYS A 52 -8.98 10.49 1.15
N SER A 53 -9.33 9.89 0.01
CA SER A 53 -9.10 10.48 -1.31
C SER A 53 -10.21 10.10 -2.30
N ASP A 54 -10.73 11.10 -3.01
CA ASP A 54 -11.76 10.91 -4.04
C ASP A 54 -11.20 10.29 -5.35
N VAL A 55 -9.87 10.14 -5.45
CA VAL A 55 -9.21 9.47 -6.59
C VAL A 55 -9.42 7.95 -6.55
N ILE A 56 -9.67 7.39 -5.37
CA ILE A 56 -9.81 5.95 -5.18
C ILE A 56 -11.24 5.55 -5.55
N ASN A 57 -11.37 4.68 -6.54
CA ASN A 57 -12.66 4.12 -6.91
C ASN A 57 -13.15 3.21 -5.79
N THR A 58 -14.37 3.45 -5.32
CA THR A 58 -14.95 2.73 -4.19
C THR A 58 -15.75 1.49 -4.61
N GLY A 59 -16.09 0.64 -3.63
CA GLY A 59 -16.83 -0.60 -3.86
C GLY A 59 -16.00 -1.66 -4.58
N LYS A 60 -16.56 -2.26 -5.64
CA LYS A 60 -15.91 -3.35 -6.41
C LYS A 60 -15.16 -2.87 -7.65
N ALA A 61 -14.95 -1.55 -7.77
CA ALA A 61 -14.26 -0.97 -8.91
C ALA A 61 -12.75 -1.25 -8.88
N SER A 62 -12.13 -1.31 -10.06
CA SER A 62 -10.68 -1.49 -10.18
C SER A 62 -9.93 -0.19 -9.88
N ASN A 63 -8.76 -0.33 -9.26
CA ASN A 63 -7.81 0.75 -9.03
C ASN A 63 -6.43 0.36 -9.54
N GLN A 64 -5.72 1.29 -10.17
CA GLN A 64 -4.31 1.11 -10.53
C GLN A 64 -3.44 1.73 -9.44
N ILE A 65 -2.58 0.94 -8.82
CA ILE A 65 -1.63 1.39 -7.80
C ILE A 65 -0.23 1.45 -8.41
N ARG A 66 0.49 2.54 -8.17
CA ARG A 66 1.91 2.66 -8.46
C ARG A 66 2.62 3.26 -7.26
N VAL A 67 3.73 2.65 -6.87
CA VAL A 67 4.64 3.19 -5.87
C VAL A 67 6.04 3.30 -6.47
N VAL A 68 6.66 4.45 -6.30
CA VAL A 68 8.03 4.75 -6.73
C VAL A 68 8.89 4.84 -5.48
N CYS A 69 9.86 3.94 -5.36
CA CYS A 69 10.77 3.86 -4.23
C CYS A 69 12.16 4.41 -4.63
N GLN A 70 12.49 5.63 -4.22
CA GLN A 70 13.77 6.29 -4.52
C GLN A 70 14.52 6.62 -3.23
N GLY A 71 15.56 5.85 -2.91
CA GLY A 71 16.29 6.02 -1.64
C GLY A 71 15.37 5.78 -0.45
N SER A 72 15.23 6.76 0.45
CA SER A 72 14.28 6.71 1.57
C SER A 72 12.90 7.28 1.22
N THR A 73 12.71 7.80 0.01
CA THR A 73 11.46 8.45 -0.41
C THR A 73 10.56 7.47 -1.15
N PHE A 74 9.30 7.45 -0.76
CA PHE A 74 8.24 6.69 -1.40
C PHE A 74 7.20 7.67 -1.93
N SER A 75 6.91 7.66 -3.22
CA SER A 75 5.79 8.39 -3.80
C SER A 75 4.77 7.42 -4.36
N TYR A 76 3.50 7.73 -4.15
CA TYR A 76 2.40 6.81 -4.44
C TYR A 76 1.32 7.51 -5.28
N GLU A 77 0.91 6.79 -6.31
CA GLU A 77 -0.10 7.20 -7.29
C GLU A 77 -1.22 6.15 -7.31
N VAL A 78 -2.46 6.63 -7.40
CA VAL A 78 -3.63 5.79 -7.63
C VAL A 78 -4.38 6.33 -8.85
N ASN A 79 -4.76 5.45 -9.77
CA ASN A 79 -5.49 5.80 -11.00
C ASN A 79 -4.80 6.91 -11.81
N GLY A 80 -3.45 6.91 -11.82
CA GLY A 80 -2.63 7.89 -12.53
C GLY A 80 -2.49 9.25 -11.84
N VAL A 81 -3.04 9.43 -10.63
CA VAL A 81 -2.96 10.68 -9.85
C VAL A 81 -2.08 10.47 -8.63
N LYS A 82 -1.10 11.36 -8.43
CA LYS A 82 -0.24 11.36 -7.23
C LYS A 82 -1.08 11.71 -6.00
N LEU A 83 -1.12 10.80 -5.03
CA LEU A 83 -1.80 11.03 -3.75
C LEU A 83 -0.85 11.66 -2.72
N GLY A 84 0.45 11.39 -2.82
CA GLY A 84 1.43 11.97 -1.92
C GLY A 84 2.80 11.32 -1.99
N GLU A 85 3.60 11.62 -0.97
CA GLU A 85 4.90 11.03 -0.73
C GLU A 85 5.20 10.99 0.77
N CYS A 86 6.02 10.03 1.17
CA CYS A 86 6.55 9.92 2.52
C CYS A 86 8.04 9.54 2.48
N THR A 87 8.72 9.71 3.60
CA THR A 87 10.14 9.36 3.74
C THR A 87 10.33 8.46 4.96
N ASP A 88 10.99 7.33 4.76
CA ASP A 88 11.47 6.46 5.83
C ASP A 88 12.72 5.70 5.36
N ASN A 89 13.71 5.55 6.24
CA ASN A 89 15.00 4.94 5.90
C ASN A 89 15.26 3.62 6.64
N THR A 90 14.26 3.05 7.31
CA THR A 90 14.41 1.83 8.11
C THR A 90 14.82 0.62 7.26
N LEU A 91 14.20 0.42 6.10
CA LEU A 91 14.52 -0.68 5.18
C LEU A 91 14.96 -0.10 3.83
N ALA A 92 16.15 -0.48 3.35
CA ALA A 92 16.73 0.05 2.12
C ALA A 92 16.34 -0.74 0.86
N SER A 93 16.16 -2.05 0.98
CA SER A 93 15.88 -2.97 -0.13
C SER A 93 15.17 -4.23 0.38
N GLY A 94 14.62 -5.04 -0.52
CA GLY A 94 13.98 -6.30 -0.19
C GLY A 94 13.00 -6.74 -1.28
N MET A 95 12.16 -7.73 -0.97
CA MET A 95 11.18 -8.25 -1.93
C MET A 95 9.96 -7.34 -2.05
N VAL A 96 9.26 -7.46 -3.19
CA VAL A 96 7.98 -6.81 -3.46
C VAL A 96 6.89 -7.89 -3.48
N GLY A 97 5.71 -7.56 -3.00
CA GLY A 97 4.57 -8.47 -2.98
C GLY A 97 3.23 -7.75 -2.94
N PHE A 98 2.17 -8.48 -2.64
CA PHE A 98 0.83 -7.95 -2.47
C PHE A 98 0.34 -8.18 -1.05
N ILE A 99 -0.58 -7.33 -0.60
CA ILE A 99 -1.28 -7.47 0.68
C ILE A 99 -2.78 -7.43 0.44
N VAL A 100 -3.52 -8.24 1.19
CA VAL A 100 -4.98 -8.18 1.31
C VAL A 100 -5.31 -8.35 2.80
N GLU A 101 -6.12 -7.45 3.34
CA GLU A 101 -6.53 -7.43 4.75
C GLU A 101 -8.06 -7.35 4.83
N ALA A 102 -8.64 -8.25 5.62
CA ALA A 102 -9.99 -8.10 6.14
C ALA A 102 -9.90 -7.33 7.45
N LEU A 103 -10.50 -6.12 7.53
CA LEU A 103 -10.37 -5.26 8.71
C LEU A 103 -11.47 -5.56 9.73
N SER A 104 -12.74 -5.40 9.35
CA SER A 104 -13.87 -5.67 10.25
C SER A 104 -14.69 -6.92 9.90
N GLN A 105 -14.69 -7.35 8.63
CA GLN A 105 -15.44 -8.54 8.19
C GLN A 105 -14.60 -9.40 7.23
N GLY A 106 -14.69 -10.72 7.40
CA GLY A 106 -14.06 -11.69 6.50
C GLY A 106 -14.73 -11.76 5.12
N GLY A 107 -14.17 -12.56 4.22
CA GLY A 107 -14.70 -12.72 2.85
C GLY A 107 -14.22 -11.67 1.85
N VAL A 108 -13.07 -11.03 2.13
CA VAL A 108 -12.42 -10.13 1.18
C VAL A 108 -11.72 -10.95 0.10
N GLU A 109 -12.07 -10.67 -1.15
CA GLU A 109 -11.41 -11.20 -2.33
C GLU A 109 -10.91 -10.04 -3.19
N VAL A 110 -9.65 -10.09 -3.61
CA VAL A 110 -9.02 -9.08 -4.46
C VAL A 110 -8.23 -9.79 -5.55
N ALA A 111 -8.45 -9.40 -6.79
CA ALA A 111 -7.69 -9.87 -7.94
C ALA A 111 -6.64 -8.85 -8.35
N PHE A 112 -5.40 -9.29 -8.54
CA PHE A 112 -4.30 -8.45 -9.05
C PHE A 112 -3.96 -8.84 -10.49
N GLY A 113 -3.73 -7.83 -11.34
CA GLY A 113 -3.37 -8.01 -12.74
C GLY A 113 -2.42 -6.92 -13.23
N ASN A 114 -1.83 -7.12 -14.41
CA ASN A 114 -0.90 -6.16 -15.04
C ASN A 114 0.27 -5.72 -14.14
N PHE A 115 0.81 -6.66 -13.36
CA PHE A 115 1.92 -6.39 -12.46
C PHE A 115 3.22 -6.11 -13.22
N THR A 116 3.93 -5.06 -12.81
CA THR A 116 5.22 -4.70 -13.39
C THR A 116 6.11 -4.09 -12.31
N ILE A 117 7.34 -4.60 -12.20
CA ILE A 117 8.43 -3.99 -11.44
C ILE A 117 9.49 -3.53 -12.44
N ARG A 118 10.03 -2.33 -12.23
CA ARG A 118 11.14 -1.77 -13.02
C ARG A 118 12.09 -1.08 -12.07
N GLU A 119 13.38 -1.21 -12.34
CA GLU A 119 14.38 -0.35 -11.72
C GLU A 119 14.17 1.10 -12.19
N LEU A 120 14.48 2.05 -11.31
CA LEU A 120 14.50 3.45 -11.71
C LEU A 120 15.69 3.66 -12.65
N PRO A 121 15.54 4.49 -13.70
CA PRO A 121 16.66 4.83 -14.57
C PRO A 121 17.82 5.34 -13.71
N GLY A 122 19.00 4.73 -13.86
CA GLY A 122 20.23 5.29 -13.30
C GLY A 122 20.43 6.71 -13.83
N LYS A 123 20.93 7.59 -12.97
CA LYS A 123 21.40 8.91 -13.42
C LYS A 123 22.71 8.77 -14.18
#